data_AF-A0A1X0YF49-F1
#
_entry.id   AF-A0A1X0YF49-F1
#
_cell.length_a   1.000
_cell.length_b   1.000
_cell.length_c   1.000
_cell.angle_alpha   90.00
_cell.angle_beta   90.00
_cell.angle_gamma   90.00
#
_symmetry.space_group_name_H-M   'P 1'
#
loop_
_entity.id
_entity.type
_entity.pdbx_description
1 polymer ?
#
loop_
_entity_poly.entity_id
_entity_poly.type
_entity_poly.pdbx_seq_one_letter_code
_entity_poly.pdbx_strand_id
1 'polypeptide(L)'
;MSGDPLRLEDLAYELRLLLGADALVACIEADARFGNLVNYFKDSAYLHARNLLNALTEHADTEVGPIPGSIRSAVYRNRIKKPLERYVMHLESARDQIGVSNIFSDGRELNQHVPDLATEVRRCWSEWIAATGDQRLQEILDSSEESARDDVSQLKGLMS
;
A
#
# COMPACT_ATOMS: atom_id res chain seq x y z
N MET A 1 -3.24 17.05 20.81
CA MET A 1 -3.66 17.73 19.57
C MET A 1 -4.95 17.07 19.14
N SER A 2 -6.09 17.75 19.22
CA SER A 2 -7.31 17.26 18.58
C SER A 2 -7.23 17.64 17.11
N GLY A 3 -6.56 16.80 16.33
CA GLY A 3 -6.75 16.80 14.88
C GLY A 3 -8.10 16.15 14.61
N ASP A 4 -8.79 16.62 13.58
CA ASP A 4 -10.01 15.96 13.13
C ASP A 4 -9.73 14.48 12.84
N PRO A 5 -10.68 13.57 13.14
CA PRO A 5 -10.50 12.15 12.87
C PRO A 5 -10.26 11.93 11.37
N LEU A 6 -9.41 10.94 11.04
CA LEU A 6 -9.22 10.54 9.64
C LEU A 6 -10.55 10.09 9.05
N ARG A 7 -10.86 10.62 7.88
CA ARG A 7 -12.11 10.29 7.19
C ARG A 7 -11.95 8.92 6.55
N LEU A 8 -12.99 8.11 6.68
CA LEU A 8 -12.95 6.76 6.13
C LEU A 8 -12.84 6.78 4.60
N GLU A 9 -13.38 7.82 3.95
CA GLU A 9 -13.26 8.01 2.51
C GLU A 9 -11.81 8.21 2.03
N ASP A 10 -10.97 8.88 2.82
CA ASP A 10 -9.56 9.09 2.47
C ASP A 10 -8.82 7.75 2.52
N LEU A 11 -9.08 6.95 3.56
CA LEU A 11 -8.54 5.59 3.69
C LEU A 11 -9.06 4.67 2.58
N ALA A 12 -10.34 4.78 2.22
CA ALA A 12 -10.95 4.02 1.13
C ALA A 12 -10.30 4.36 -0.22
N TYR A 13 -10.04 5.65 -0.47
CA TYR A 13 -9.37 6.10 -1.68
C TYR A 13 -7.96 5.54 -1.78
N GLU A 14 -7.18 5.61 -0.71
CA GLU A 14 -5.83 5.04 -0.65
C GLU A 14 -5.86 3.52 -0.86
N LEU A 15 -6.83 2.80 -0.27
CA LEU A 15 -6.97 1.35 -0.44
C LEU A 15 -7.26 1.00 -1.90
N ARG A 16 -8.21 1.68 -2.53
CA ARG A 16 -8.55 1.47 -3.94
C ARG A 16 -7.34 1.66 -4.85
N LEU A 17 -6.58 2.73 -4.64
CA LEU A 17 -5.37 3.00 -5.44
C LEU A 17 -4.29 1.95 -5.22
N LEU A 18 -4.06 1.52 -3.97
CA LEU A 18 -3.11 0.46 -3.67
C LEU A 18 -3.46 -0.85 -4.36
N LEU A 19 -4.72 -1.31 -4.22
CA LEU A 19 -5.14 -2.59 -4.78
C LEU A 19 -5.11 -2.57 -6.31
N GLY A 20 -5.50 -1.45 -6.92
CA GLY A 20 -5.36 -1.24 -8.36
C GLY A 20 -3.90 -1.27 -8.82
N ALA A 21 -3.02 -0.52 -8.15
CA ALA A 21 -1.59 -0.49 -8.48
C ALA A 21 -0.92 -1.88 -8.34
N ASP A 22 -1.19 -2.60 -7.26
CA ASP A 22 -0.68 -3.97 -7.04
C ASP A 22 -1.13 -4.94 -8.13
N ALA A 23 -2.43 -4.92 -8.48
CA ALA A 23 -2.99 -5.76 -9.52
C ALA A 23 -2.43 -5.43 -10.92
N LEU A 24 -2.23 -4.15 -11.22
CA LEU A 24 -1.61 -3.70 -12.46
C LEU A 24 -0.13 -4.10 -12.53
N VAL A 25 0.64 -3.93 -11.44
CA VAL A 25 2.04 -4.40 -11.35
C VAL A 25 2.11 -5.89 -11.68
N ALA A 26 1.29 -6.72 -11.03
CA ALA A 26 1.26 -8.16 -11.29
C ALA A 26 0.91 -8.49 -12.75
N CYS A 27 0.03 -7.69 -13.40
CA CYS A 27 -0.33 -7.87 -14.79
C CYS A 27 0.80 -7.48 -15.76
N ILE A 28 1.47 -6.35 -15.51
CA ILE A 28 2.46 -5.79 -16.43
C ILE A 28 3.87 -6.35 -16.25
N GLU A 29 4.23 -6.83 -15.06
CA GLU A 29 5.52 -7.53 -14.85
C GLU A 29 5.64 -8.81 -15.68
N ALA A 30 4.50 -9.43 -16.01
CA ALA A 30 4.45 -10.59 -16.90
C ALA A 30 4.72 -10.23 -18.37
N ASP A 31 4.81 -8.94 -18.73
CA ASP A 31 4.90 -8.47 -20.10
C ASP A 31 6.05 -7.45 -20.30
N ALA A 32 7.09 -7.88 -21.01
CA ALA A 32 8.28 -7.07 -21.26
C ALA A 32 8.02 -5.75 -22.03
N ARG A 33 6.85 -5.59 -22.68
CA ARG A 33 6.50 -4.38 -23.43
C ARG A 33 6.37 -3.14 -22.54
N PHE A 34 6.02 -3.31 -21.27
CA PHE A 34 5.86 -2.17 -20.35
C PHE A 34 7.19 -1.56 -19.91
N GLY A 35 8.29 -2.31 -19.96
CA GLY A 35 9.63 -1.81 -19.64
C GLY A 35 9.65 -1.04 -18.31
N ASN A 36 10.10 0.22 -18.34
CA ASN A 36 10.21 1.06 -17.15
C ASN A 36 8.87 1.58 -16.60
N LEU A 37 7.75 1.46 -17.35
CA LEU A 37 6.44 1.94 -16.88
C LEU A 37 5.99 1.25 -15.60
N VAL A 38 6.38 -0.02 -15.41
CA VAL A 38 6.07 -0.78 -14.20
C VAL A 38 6.57 -0.09 -12.92
N ASN A 39 7.68 0.65 -13.00
CA ASN A 39 8.24 1.31 -11.83
C ASN A 39 7.33 2.43 -11.30
N TYR A 40 6.59 3.13 -12.17
CA TYR A 40 5.62 4.14 -11.73
C TYR A 40 4.47 3.54 -10.92
N PHE A 41 3.97 2.37 -11.33
CA PHE A 41 2.92 1.68 -10.59
C PHE A 41 3.46 1.13 -9.26
N LYS A 42 4.70 0.65 -9.23
CA LYS A 42 5.36 0.24 -7.98
C LYS A 42 5.51 1.41 -7.00
N ASP A 43 5.93 2.58 -7.48
CA ASP A 43 6.05 3.80 -6.66
C ASP A 43 4.69 4.26 -6.11
N SER A 44 3.62 4.15 -6.90
CA SER A 44 2.26 4.40 -6.43
C SER A 44 1.85 3.41 -5.32
N ALA A 45 2.07 2.11 -5.52
CA ALA A 45 1.77 1.09 -4.51
C ALA A 45 2.53 1.35 -3.20
N TYR A 46 3.79 1.79 -3.29
CA TYR A 46 4.58 2.21 -2.13
C TYR A 46 3.95 3.35 -1.34
N LEU A 47 3.54 4.41 -2.04
CA LEU A 47 2.95 5.58 -1.41
C LEU A 47 1.67 5.22 -0.66
N HIS A 48 0.76 4.49 -1.32
CA HIS A 48 -0.54 4.15 -0.75
C HIS A 48 -0.43 3.13 0.38
N ALA A 49 0.45 2.13 0.25
CA ALA A 49 0.72 1.19 1.33
C ALA A 49 1.30 1.88 2.56
N ARG A 50 2.23 2.84 2.40
CA ARG A 50 2.79 3.62 3.51
C ARG A 50 1.69 4.38 4.26
N ASN A 51 0.84 5.10 3.52
CA ASN A 51 -0.23 5.91 4.11
C ASN A 51 -1.18 5.04 4.95
N LEU A 52 -1.62 3.92 4.37
CA LEU A 52 -2.51 2.97 5.05
C LEU A 52 -1.84 2.27 6.23
N LEU A 53 -0.63 1.75 6.07
CA LEU A 53 0.05 1.03 7.17
C LEU A 53 0.41 1.96 8.33
N ASN A 54 0.69 3.24 8.07
CA ASN A 54 0.83 4.22 9.15
C ASN A 54 -0.51 4.41 9.88
N ALA A 55 -1.61 4.64 9.16
CA ALA A 55 -2.93 4.79 9.79
C ALA A 55 -3.34 3.54 10.60
N LEU A 56 -3.24 2.36 9.98
CA LEU A 56 -3.67 1.07 10.54
C LEU A 56 -2.83 0.63 11.75
N THR A 57 -1.53 0.96 11.79
CA THR A 57 -0.62 0.43 12.82
C THR A 57 -0.20 1.44 13.90
N GLU A 58 -0.55 2.72 13.73
CA GLU A 58 -0.18 3.81 14.65
C GLU A 58 -1.36 4.40 15.42
N HIS A 59 -2.46 3.65 15.52
CA HIS A 59 -3.64 4.01 16.32
C HIS A 59 -4.31 5.30 15.89
N ALA A 60 -4.51 5.49 14.58
CA ALA A 60 -5.22 6.66 14.11
C ALA A 60 -6.68 6.66 14.61
N ASP A 61 -7.16 7.84 15.01
CA ASP A 61 -8.58 8.09 15.24
C ASP A 61 -9.29 8.26 13.91
N THR A 62 -10.42 7.60 13.74
CA THR A 62 -11.24 7.65 12.51
C THR A 62 -12.70 7.94 12.83
N GLU A 63 -13.50 8.27 11.82
CA GLU A 63 -14.95 8.47 11.97
C GLU A 63 -15.72 7.22 12.44
N VAL A 64 -15.17 6.01 12.26
CA VAL A 64 -15.76 4.76 12.77
C VAL A 64 -15.22 4.37 14.16
N GLY A 65 -14.38 5.24 14.75
CA GLY A 65 -13.71 5.03 16.02
C GLY A 65 -12.19 4.83 15.88
N PRO A 66 -11.47 4.65 17.00
CA PRO A 66 -10.03 4.44 16.99
C PRO A 66 -9.70 3.08 16.38
N ILE A 67 -8.64 3.03 15.56
CA ILE A 67 -8.14 1.75 15.03
C ILE A 67 -7.62 0.89 16.20
N PRO A 68 -8.06 -0.37 16.33
CA PRO A 68 -7.66 -1.24 17.42
C PRO A 68 -6.15 -1.34 17.58
N GLY A 69 -5.69 -1.14 18.81
CA GLY A 69 -4.27 -1.17 19.11
C GLY A 69 -3.56 -2.50 19.02
N SER A 70 -4.31 -3.58 18.79
CA SER A 70 -3.77 -4.89 18.47
C SER A 70 -3.26 -4.99 17.03
N ILE A 71 -3.71 -4.11 16.12
CA ILE A 71 -3.30 -4.14 14.72
C ILE A 71 -1.87 -3.62 14.59
N ARG A 72 -1.01 -4.49 14.02
CA ARG A 72 0.44 -4.27 13.91
C ARG A 72 0.95 -4.93 12.63
N SER A 73 1.93 -4.32 11.99
CA SER A 73 2.73 -4.96 10.94
C SER A 73 4.21 -4.93 11.30
N ALA A 74 4.74 -6.07 11.77
CA ALA A 74 6.16 -6.21 12.07
C ALA A 74 7.00 -6.14 10.79
N VAL A 75 6.48 -6.67 9.69
CA VAL A 75 7.10 -6.62 8.36
C VAL A 75 7.26 -5.16 7.93
N TYR A 76 6.19 -4.38 7.93
CA TYR A 76 6.28 -2.97 7.59
C TYR A 76 7.20 -2.21 8.54
N ARG A 77 6.95 -2.29 9.86
CA ARG A 77 7.67 -1.48 10.85
C ARG A 77 9.17 -1.76 10.90
N ASN A 78 9.56 -3.04 10.93
CA ASN A 78 10.95 -3.42 11.17
C ASN A 78 11.78 -3.54 9.90
N ARG A 79 11.12 -3.81 8.77
CA ARG A 79 11.80 -4.09 7.52
C ARG A 79 11.61 -2.96 6.51
N ILE A 80 10.37 -2.63 6.16
CA ILE A 80 10.10 -1.85 4.94
C ILE A 80 10.04 -0.34 5.19
N LYS A 81 9.48 0.11 6.32
CA LYS A 81 9.16 1.53 6.59
C LYS A 81 10.36 2.47 6.44
N LYS A 82 11.49 2.18 7.08
CA LYS A 82 12.67 3.05 7.06
C LYS A 82 13.27 3.20 5.64
N PRO A 83 13.53 2.10 4.90
CA PRO A 83 13.96 2.19 3.50
C PRO A 83 12.96 2.95 2.62
N LEU A 84 11.66 2.69 2.80
CA LEU A 84 10.58 3.31 2.04
C LEU A 84 10.51 4.83 2.23
N GLU A 85 10.56 5.30 3.47
CA GLU A 85 10.56 6.73 3.81
C GLU A 85 11.74 7.49 3.18
N ARG A 86 12.89 6.83 3.01
CA ARG A 86 14.08 7.40 2.38
C ARG A 86 13.99 7.42 0.86
N TYR A 87 13.36 6.41 0.26
CA TYR A 87 13.24 6.27 -1.19
C TYR A 87 12.15 7.20 -1.78
N VAL A 88 10.97 7.23 -1.17
CA VAL A 88 9.79 7.94 -1.73
C VAL A 88 9.80 9.44 -1.45
N MET A 89 10.38 9.90 -0.33
CA MET A 89 10.17 11.30 0.08
C MET A 89 11.12 12.31 -0.57
N HIS A 90 12.14 11.90 -1.34
CA HIS A 90 13.15 12.79 -1.94
C HIS A 90 13.60 13.95 -1.00
N LEU A 91 13.60 13.72 0.32
CA LEU A 91 13.90 14.76 1.30
C LEU A 91 15.28 15.33 0.95
N GLU A 92 15.46 16.65 1.04
CA GLU A 92 16.60 17.39 0.47
C GLU A 92 18.01 16.87 0.83
N SER A 93 18.12 15.97 1.80
CA SER A 93 19.32 15.18 2.13
C SER A 93 19.58 13.95 1.23
N ALA A 94 18.70 13.64 0.26
CA ALA A 94 18.73 12.45 -0.60
C ALA A 94 19.78 12.48 -1.73
N ARG A 95 20.66 13.49 -1.77
CA ARG A 95 21.83 13.47 -2.66
C ARG A 95 23.02 12.68 -2.12
N ASP A 96 22.94 12.19 -0.88
CA ASP A 96 23.99 11.38 -0.25
C ASP A 96 23.53 9.91 -0.07
N GLN A 97 23.15 9.25 -1.17
CA GLN A 97 22.82 7.81 -1.19
C GLN A 97 24.06 6.90 -1.10
N ILE A 98 25.25 7.45 -0.79
CA ILE A 98 26.50 6.69 -0.70
C ILE A 98 26.36 5.64 0.41
N GLY A 99 26.42 4.36 0.02
CA GLY A 99 26.38 3.22 0.94
C GLY A 99 24.99 2.69 1.30
N VAL A 100 23.92 3.19 0.69
CA VAL A 100 22.55 2.68 0.92
C VAL A 100 22.17 1.72 -0.21
N SER A 101 22.06 0.44 0.13
CA SER A 101 21.59 -0.59 -0.78
C SER A 101 20.06 -0.58 -0.86
N ASN A 102 19.50 -0.54 -2.07
CA ASN A 102 18.10 -0.86 -2.31
C ASN A 102 17.80 -2.36 -2.14
N ILE A 103 18.84 -3.19 -1.92
CA ILE A 103 18.74 -4.63 -1.71
C ILE A 103 18.68 -4.91 -0.21
N PHE A 104 17.63 -5.61 0.20
CA PHE A 104 17.38 -6.07 1.56
C PHE A 104 18.21 -7.31 1.93
N SER A 105 18.18 -7.69 3.21
CA SER A 105 18.89 -8.87 3.71
C SER A 105 18.41 -10.20 3.11
N ASP A 106 17.25 -10.24 2.47
CA ASP A 106 16.78 -11.41 1.71
C ASP A 106 17.17 -11.37 0.22
N GLY A 107 17.99 -10.40 -0.20
CA GLY A 107 18.46 -10.29 -1.58
C GLY A 107 17.48 -9.66 -2.56
N ARG A 108 16.28 -9.25 -2.10
CA ARG A 108 15.31 -8.55 -2.95
C ARG A 108 15.55 -7.05 -2.95
N GLU A 109 15.31 -6.42 -4.10
CA GLU A 109 15.26 -4.96 -4.19
C GLU A 109 13.99 -4.43 -3.53
N LEU A 110 14.03 -3.17 -3.06
CA LEU A 110 12.88 -2.50 -2.45
C LEU A 110 11.63 -2.69 -3.28
N ASN A 111 11.73 -2.44 -4.60
CA ASN A 111 10.64 -2.47 -5.55
C ASN A 111 9.95 -3.85 -5.66
N GLN A 112 10.60 -4.94 -5.23
CA GLN A 112 10.07 -6.32 -5.23
C GLN A 112 9.21 -6.62 -3.99
N HIS A 113 9.07 -5.68 -3.06
CA HIS A 113 8.23 -5.81 -1.87
C HIS A 113 6.81 -5.23 -2.03
N VAL A 114 6.42 -4.75 -3.23
CA VAL A 114 5.06 -4.25 -3.48
C VAL A 114 3.99 -5.28 -3.07
N PRO A 115 4.08 -6.57 -3.48
CA PRO A 115 3.06 -7.55 -3.12
C PRO A 115 3.02 -7.82 -1.60
N ASP A 116 4.18 -7.78 -0.93
CA ASP A 116 4.27 -7.95 0.53
C ASP A 116 3.54 -6.81 1.26
N LEU A 117 3.67 -5.58 0.75
CA LEU A 117 3.01 -4.40 1.30
C LEU A 117 1.50 -4.42 1.10
N ALA A 118 1.04 -4.74 -0.11
CA ALA A 118 -0.39 -4.87 -0.40
C ALA A 118 -1.03 -5.98 0.46
N THR A 119 -0.34 -7.11 0.62
CA THR A 119 -0.76 -8.22 1.50
C THR A 119 -0.89 -7.76 2.95
N GLU A 120 0.10 -7.03 3.46
CA GLU A 120 0.07 -6.54 4.84
C GLU A 120 -1.04 -5.52 5.10
N VAL A 121 -1.32 -4.63 4.13
CA VAL A 121 -2.48 -3.72 4.21
C VAL A 121 -3.78 -4.51 4.26
N ARG A 122 -3.98 -5.48 3.35
CA ARG A 122 -5.19 -6.32 3.35
C ARG A 122 -5.38 -7.06 4.67
N ARG A 123 -4.30 -7.62 5.23
CA ARG A 123 -4.33 -8.28 6.54
C ARG A 123 -4.77 -7.31 7.64
N CYS A 124 -4.12 -6.15 7.74
CA CYS A 124 -4.44 -5.15 8.77
C CYS A 124 -5.88 -4.61 8.63
N TRP A 125 -6.34 -4.40 7.39
CA TRP A 125 -7.72 -3.98 7.12
C TRP A 125 -8.74 -5.05 7.52
N SER A 126 -8.46 -6.31 7.20
CA SER A 126 -9.31 -7.45 7.58
C SER A 126 -9.37 -7.64 9.09
N GLU A 127 -8.25 -7.44 9.79
CA GLU A 127 -8.22 -7.43 11.26
C GLU A 127 -9.05 -6.27 11.85
N TRP A 128 -9.07 -5.11 11.18
CA TRP A 128 -9.92 -3.99 11.58
C TRP A 128 -11.41 -4.34 11.43
N ILE A 129 -11.81 -4.91 10.29
CA ILE A 129 -13.17 -5.42 10.06
C ILE A 129 -13.56 -6.42 11.16
N ALA A 130 -12.71 -7.41 11.43
CA ALA A 130 -12.99 -8.45 12.43
C ALA A 130 -13.13 -7.88 13.85
N ALA A 131 -12.37 -6.83 14.18
CA ALA A 131 -12.38 -6.23 15.50
C ALA A 131 -13.57 -5.30 15.75
N THR A 132 -14.10 -4.64 14.71
CA THR A 132 -15.22 -3.69 14.85
C THR A 132 -16.56 -4.26 14.41
N GLY A 133 -16.55 -5.23 13.49
CA GLY A 133 -17.75 -5.69 12.79
C GLY A 133 -18.37 -4.62 11.89
N ASP A 134 -17.62 -3.57 11.52
CA ASP A 134 -18.16 -2.47 10.72
C ASP A 134 -18.29 -2.87 9.24
N GLN A 135 -19.54 -2.97 8.78
CA GLN A 135 -19.87 -3.37 7.42
C GLN A 135 -19.32 -2.42 6.35
N ARG A 136 -19.17 -1.12 6.66
CA ARG A 136 -18.63 -0.13 5.71
C ARG A 136 -17.19 -0.46 5.32
N LEU A 137 -16.40 -0.95 6.27
CA LEU A 137 -15.02 -1.39 6.02
C LEU A 137 -14.97 -2.58 5.06
N GLN A 138 -15.91 -3.52 5.18
CA GLN A 138 -16.03 -4.66 4.26
C GLN A 138 -16.45 -4.20 2.87
N GLU A 139 -17.48 -3.35 2.76
CA GLU A 139 -17.96 -2.81 1.48
C GLU A 139 -16.84 -2.05 0.72
N ILE A 140 -16.02 -1.29 1.45
CA ILE A 140 -14.85 -0.59 0.88
C ILE A 140 -13.82 -1.58 0.34
N LEU A 141 -13.52 -2.65 1.08
CA LEU A 141 -12.57 -3.67 0.63
C LEU A 141 -13.08 -4.36 -0.64
N ASP A 142 -14.32 -4.84 -0.62
CA ASP A 142 -14.94 -5.55 -1.75
C ASP A 142 -14.99 -4.66 -3.00
N SER A 143 -15.40 -3.39 -2.85
CA SER A 143 -15.44 -2.42 -3.94
C SER A 143 -14.06 -2.10 -4.51
N SER A 144 -13.04 -2.03 -3.64
CA SER A 144 -11.65 -1.81 -4.07
C SER A 144 -11.08 -3.01 -4.83
N GLU A 145 -11.43 -4.23 -4.42
CA GLU A 145 -11.04 -5.47 -5.10
C GLU A 145 -11.74 -5.64 -6.45
N GLU A 146 -13.02 -5.26 -6.56
CA GLU A 146 -13.74 -5.20 -7.82
C GLU A 146 -13.11 -4.17 -8.78
N SER A 147 -12.87 -2.95 -8.30
CA SER A 147 -12.22 -1.90 -9.10
C SER A 147 -10.85 -2.35 -9.65
N ALA A 148 -10.03 -3.00 -8.82
CA ALA A 148 -8.73 -3.52 -9.26
C ALA A 148 -8.85 -4.61 -10.33
N ARG A 149 -9.86 -5.48 -10.25
CA ARG A 149 -10.13 -6.49 -11.28
C ARG A 149 -10.57 -5.85 -12.59
N ASP A 150 -11.40 -4.81 -12.52
CA ASP A 150 -11.86 -4.05 -13.68
C ASP A 150 -10.69 -3.33 -14.38
N ASP A 151 -9.81 -2.67 -13.62
CA ASP A 151 -8.61 -2.01 -14.15
C ASP A 151 -7.72 -3.01 -14.93
N VAL A 152 -7.49 -4.20 -14.35
CA VAL A 152 -6.73 -5.27 -15.03
C VAL A 152 -7.46 -5.79 -16.27
N SER A 153 -8.78 -5.94 -16.22
CA SER A 153 -9.58 -6.40 -17.36
C SER A 153 -9.50 -5.42 -18.53
N GLN A 154 -9.64 -4.12 -18.24
CA GLN A 154 -9.50 -3.05 -19.23
C GLN A 154 -8.10 -3.04 -19.85
N LEU A 155 -7.05 -3.14 -19.03
CA LEU A 155 -5.68 -3.21 -19.51
C LEU A 155 -5.47 -4.40 -20.46
N LYS A 156 -5.93 -5.61 -20.08
CA LYS A 156 -5.84 -6.79 -20.94
C LYS A 156 -6.59 -6.62 -22.26
N GLY A 157 -7.74 -5.96 -22.23
CA GLY A 157 -8.50 -5.61 -23.44
C GLY A 157 -7.73 -4.67 -24.38
N LEU A 158 -6.95 -3.73 -23.84
CA LEU A 158 -6.09 -2.82 -24.63
C LEU A 158 -4.83 -3.50 -25.18
N MET A 159 -4.40 -4.60 -24.56
CA MET A 159 -3.21 -5.36 -24.94
C MET A 159 -3.48 -6.42 -26.01
N SER A 160 -4.75 -6.70 -26.29
CA SER A 160 -5.25 -7.70 -27.26
C SER A 160 -5.36 -7.10 -28.66
#